data_AF-A0A2U3NWN6-F1
#
_entry.id   AF-A0A2U3NWN6-F1
#
_cell.length_a   1.000
_cell.length_b   1.000
_cell.length_c   1.000
_cell.angle_alpha   90.00
_cell.angle_beta   90.00
_cell.angle_gamma   90.00
#
_symmetry.space_group_name_H-M   'P 1'
#
loop_
_entity.id
_entity.type
_entity.pdbx_description
1 polymer ?
#
loop_
_entity_poly.entity_id
_entity_poly.type
_entity_poly.pdbx_seq_one_letter_code
_entity_poly.pdbx_strand_id
1 'polypeptide(L)'
;MTPTELVDIALTDDERRLLFHGLNEYGGSIQYKPVMTRALGLSDRDTFYDLIQRLLNAIGQNQPLSKLDWARVVFLTEVSWVSTLVGSGLDFATNFRDDAAAPLLRSVQWKINRHGIDGSVLSPEHTDGQT
;
A
#
# COMPACT_ATOMS: atom_id res chain seq x y z
N MET A 1 -14.74 20.33 -3.27
CA MET A 1 -14.07 19.02 -3.37
C MET A 1 -14.62 18.33 -4.59
N THR A 2 -13.79 18.10 -5.60
CA THR A 2 -14.10 17.13 -6.65
C THR A 2 -14.22 15.75 -6.00
N PRO A 3 -15.16 14.89 -6.44
CA PRO A 3 -15.21 13.51 -5.98
C PRO A 3 -13.87 12.85 -6.26
N THR A 4 -13.29 12.19 -5.26
CA THR A 4 -12.09 11.37 -5.46
C THR A 4 -12.45 10.26 -6.45
N GLU A 5 -11.81 10.25 -7.62
CA GLU A 5 -11.98 9.19 -8.61
C GLU A 5 -11.55 7.84 -8.00
N LEU A 6 -12.44 6.85 -8.07
CA LEU A 6 -12.17 5.48 -7.63
C LEU A 6 -11.77 4.64 -8.84
N VAL A 7 -10.66 3.92 -8.71
CA VAL A 7 -10.10 3.04 -9.72
C VAL A 7 -10.27 1.59 -9.25
N ASP A 8 -11.01 0.82 -10.03
CA ASP A 8 -11.13 -0.63 -9.84
C ASP A 8 -9.99 -1.34 -10.58
N ILE A 9 -9.08 -1.96 -9.82
CA ILE A 9 -7.97 -2.74 -10.37
C ILE A 9 -8.25 -4.20 -10.08
N ALA A 10 -8.42 -4.99 -11.14
CA ALA A 10 -8.65 -6.42 -11.03
C ALA A 10 -7.41 -7.13 -10.47
N LEU A 11 -7.44 -7.48 -9.19
CA LEU A 11 -6.44 -8.30 -8.52
C LEU A 11 -6.81 -9.78 -8.62
N THR A 12 -5.82 -10.65 -8.72
CA THR A 12 -6.01 -12.08 -8.41
C THR A 12 -6.13 -12.27 -6.90
N ASP A 13 -6.61 -13.43 -6.47
CA ASP A 13 -6.68 -13.76 -5.04
C ASP A 13 -5.31 -13.70 -4.36
N ASP A 14 -4.26 -14.18 -5.03
CA ASP A 14 -2.89 -14.19 -4.49
C ASP A 14 -2.29 -12.78 -4.39
N GLU A 15 -2.54 -11.91 -5.39
CA GLU A 15 -2.12 -10.52 -5.34
C GLU A 15 -2.82 -9.76 -4.22
N ARG A 16 -4.15 -9.94 -4.09
CA ARG A 16 -4.93 -9.35 -3.01
C ARG A 16 -4.45 -9.84 -1.65
N ARG A 17 -4.14 -11.14 -1.54
CA ARG A 17 -3.59 -11.73 -0.32
C ARG A 17 -2.23 -11.12 0.01
N LEU A 18 -1.33 -10.95 -0.96
CA LEU A 18 -0.04 -10.29 -0.75
C LEU A 18 -0.22 -8.87 -0.19
N LEU A 19 -1.07 -8.04 -0.80
CA LEU A 19 -1.33 -6.68 -0.34
C LEU A 19 -1.95 -6.66 1.07
N PHE A 20 -2.90 -7.56 1.34
CA PHE A 20 -3.53 -7.67 2.64
C PHE A 20 -2.52 -8.02 3.74
N HIS A 21 -1.67 -9.04 3.52
CA HIS A 21 -0.63 -9.38 4.48
C HIS A 21 0.40 -8.26 4.65
N GLY A 22 0.79 -7.59 3.56
CA GLY A 22 1.64 -6.39 3.59
C GLY A 22 1.14 -5.32 4.54
N LEU A 23 -0.13 -4.95 4.41
CA LEU A 23 -0.78 -3.98 5.29
C LEU A 23 -0.93 -4.50 6.73
N ASN A 24 -1.24 -5.78 6.91
CA ASN A 24 -1.48 -6.37 8.23
C ASN A 24 -0.24 -6.36 9.13
N GLU A 25 0.96 -6.39 8.55
CA GLU A 25 2.22 -6.28 9.29
C GLU A 25 2.33 -4.99 10.13
N TYR A 26 1.71 -3.89 9.68
CA TYR A 26 1.69 -2.61 10.42
C TYR A 26 0.81 -2.65 11.67
N GLY A 27 -0.16 -3.56 11.74
CA GLY A 27 -0.95 -3.83 12.94
C GLY A 27 -0.30 -4.85 13.89
N GLY A 28 0.80 -5.49 13.46
CA GLY A 28 1.45 -6.58 14.17
C GLY A 28 2.94 -6.34 14.35
N SER A 29 3.76 -7.08 13.59
CA SER A 29 5.22 -7.18 13.75
C SER A 29 5.94 -5.85 13.55
N ILE A 30 5.44 -4.99 12.64
CA ILE A 30 6.03 -3.68 12.40
C ILE A 30 5.57 -2.75 13.53
N GLN A 31 6.43 -2.61 14.54
CA GLN A 31 6.26 -1.55 15.53
C GLN A 31 6.15 -0.19 14.83
N TYR A 32 5.26 0.68 15.32
CA TYR A 32 5.07 2.03 14.78
C TYR A 32 6.39 2.76 14.52
N LYS A 33 6.58 3.21 13.27
CA LYS A 33 7.74 4.01 12.85
C LYS A 33 7.28 5.40 12.39
N PRO A 34 7.64 6.50 13.08
CA PRO A 34 7.22 7.86 12.70
C PRO A 34 7.59 8.28 11.28
N VAL A 35 8.64 7.69 10.70
CA VAL A 35 9.03 7.92 9.31
C VAL A 35 7.95 7.52 8.31
N MET A 36 7.17 6.47 8.60
CA MET A 36 6.08 6.01 7.73
C MET A 36 4.90 6.98 7.74
N THR A 37 4.53 7.48 8.91
CA THR A 37 3.52 8.53 9.07
C THR A 37 3.86 9.76 8.23
N ARG A 38 5.10 10.23 8.31
CA ARG A 38 5.58 11.39 7.55
C ARG A 38 5.64 11.11 6.05
N ALA A 39 6.12 9.94 5.64
CA ALA A 39 6.19 9.55 4.23
C ALA A 39 4.81 9.53 3.55
N LEU A 40 3.74 9.32 4.31
CA LEU A 40 2.36 9.31 3.84
C LEU A 40 1.64 10.66 3.98
N GLY A 41 2.33 11.69 4.48
CA GLY A 41 1.76 13.01 4.72
C GLY A 41 0.77 13.06 5.91
N LEU A 42 0.86 12.11 6.84
CA LEU A 42 -0.03 12.04 8.01
C LEU A 42 0.57 12.77 9.21
N SER A 43 -0.29 13.22 10.12
CA SER A 43 0.08 14.01 11.29
C SER A 43 0.62 13.18 12.44
N ASP A 44 0.02 12.01 12.68
CA ASP A 44 0.20 11.26 13.92
C ASP A 44 -0.04 9.76 13.76
N ARG A 45 0.21 9.05 14.86
CA ARG A 45 0.12 7.59 14.96
C ARG A 45 -1.31 7.09 14.76
N ASP A 46 -2.29 7.79 15.29
CA ASP A 46 -3.69 7.33 15.27
C ASP A 46 -4.24 7.43 13.85
N THR A 47 -3.97 8.56 13.18
CA THR A 47 -4.29 8.76 11.76
C THR A 47 -3.61 7.71 10.87
N PHE A 48 -2.38 7.30 11.20
CA PHE A 48 -1.70 6.22 10.49
C PHE A 48 -2.44 4.89 10.65
N TYR A 49 -2.84 4.50 11.86
CA TYR A 49 -3.56 3.24 12.06
C TYR A 49 -4.96 3.25 11.47
N ASP A 50 -5.69 4.36 11.56
CA ASP A 50 -6.99 4.52 10.91
C ASP A 50 -6.88 4.34 9.40
N LEU A 51 -5.81 4.89 8.79
CA LEU A 51 -5.50 4.65 7.38
C LEU A 51 -5.27 3.15 7.11
N ILE A 52 -4.41 2.49 7.90
CA ILE A 52 -4.12 1.05 7.70
C ILE A 52 -5.39 0.21 7.79
N GLN A 53 -6.23 0.44 8.80
CA GLN A 53 -7.49 -0.30 8.98
C GLN A 53 -8.46 -0.08 7.82
N ARG A 54 -8.58 1.17 7.34
CA ARG A 54 -9.42 1.49 6.18
C ARG A 54 -8.92 0.78 4.91
N LEU A 55 -7.61 0.78 4.67
CA LEU A 55 -7.01 0.11 3.50
C LEU A 55 -7.14 -1.42 3.58
N LEU A 56 -6.92 -2.01 4.76
CA LEU A 56 -7.12 -3.44 5.00
C LEU A 56 -8.55 -3.88 4.67
N ASN A 57 -9.54 -3.13 5.18
CA ASN A 57 -10.94 -3.43 4.89
C ASN A 57 -11.25 -3.31 3.40
N ALA A 58 -10.77 -2.25 2.74
CA ALA A 58 -11.01 -2.06 1.31
C ALA A 58 -10.38 -3.18 0.44
N ILE A 59 -9.12 -3.54 0.70
CA ILE A 59 -8.45 -4.65 0.00
C ILE A 59 -9.13 -5.98 0.30
N GLY A 60 -9.46 -6.27 1.57
CA GLY A 60 -10.15 -7.49 1.97
C GLY A 60 -11.54 -7.67 1.34
N GLN A 61 -12.27 -6.56 1.15
CA GLN A 61 -13.60 -6.54 0.55
C GLN A 61 -13.59 -6.27 -0.97
N ASN A 62 -12.40 -6.32 -1.61
CA ASN A 62 -12.22 -6.06 -3.04
C ASN A 62 -12.88 -4.76 -3.52
N GLN A 63 -12.77 -3.70 -2.73
CA GLN A 63 -13.35 -2.40 -3.03
C GLN A 63 -12.43 -1.59 -3.95
N PRO A 64 -12.98 -0.79 -4.88
CA PRO A 64 -12.19 0.16 -5.64
C PRO A 64 -11.60 1.23 -4.72
N LEU A 65 -10.39 1.68 -5.04
CA LEU A 65 -9.63 2.65 -4.24
C LEU A 65 -9.33 3.91 -5.05
N SER A 66 -9.07 5.01 -4.35
CA SER A 66 -8.49 6.19 -4.99
C SER A 66 -7.08 5.90 -5.50
N LYS A 67 -6.58 6.67 -6.49
CA LYS A 67 -5.18 6.56 -6.94
C LYS A 67 -4.19 6.71 -5.79
N LEU A 68 -4.45 7.67 -4.90
CA LEU A 68 -3.65 7.89 -3.70
C LEU A 68 -3.63 6.66 -2.80
N ASP A 69 -4.80 6.04 -2.56
CA ASP A 69 -4.86 4.86 -1.70
C ASP A 69 -4.22 3.63 -2.36
N TRP A 70 -4.34 3.45 -3.67
CA TRP A 70 -3.58 2.42 -4.40
C TRP A 70 -2.08 2.59 -4.23
N ALA A 71 -1.56 3.80 -4.43
CA ALA A 71 -0.14 4.09 -4.21
C ALA A 71 0.28 3.81 -2.77
N ARG A 72 -0.55 4.20 -1.78
CA ARG A 72 -0.28 3.92 -0.36
C ARG A 72 -0.23 2.42 -0.07
N VAL A 73 -1.18 1.64 -0.60
CA VAL A 73 -1.22 0.18 -0.41
C VAL A 73 0.03 -0.48 -0.97
N VAL A 74 0.43 -0.13 -2.19
CA VAL A 74 1.60 -0.73 -2.85
C VAL A 74 2.89 -0.32 -2.13
N PHE A 75 3.06 0.98 -1.83
CA PHE A 75 4.23 1.47 -1.09
C PHE A 75 4.37 0.82 0.29
N LEU A 76 3.28 0.74 1.05
CA LEU A 76 3.29 0.08 2.36
C LEU A 76 3.64 -1.41 2.22
N THR A 77 3.11 -2.10 1.21
CA THR A 77 3.45 -3.51 0.97
C THR A 77 4.92 -3.70 0.59
N GLU A 78 5.47 -2.84 -0.26
CA GLU A 78 6.89 -2.84 -0.64
C GLU A 78 7.78 -2.68 0.59
N VAL A 79 7.45 -1.72 1.45
CA VAL A 79 8.19 -1.45 2.67
C VAL A 79 8.06 -2.60 3.67
N SER A 80 6.85 -3.11 3.91
CA SER A 80 6.62 -4.21 4.85
C SER A 80 7.34 -5.48 4.43
N TRP A 81 7.36 -5.79 3.13
CA TRP A 81 7.95 -7.02 2.61
C TRP A 81 9.47 -6.95 2.52
N VAL A 82 10.06 -5.85 2.05
CA VAL A 82 11.49 -5.86 1.70
C VAL A 82 12.38 -5.22 2.78
N SER A 83 11.84 -4.30 3.58
CA SER A 83 12.67 -3.51 4.50
C SER A 83 12.84 -4.21 5.84
N THR A 84 14.08 -4.38 6.28
CA THR A 84 14.41 -4.79 7.66
C THR A 84 14.56 -3.59 8.61
N LEU A 85 14.66 -2.37 8.07
CA LEU A 85 14.85 -1.15 8.85
C LEU A 85 13.52 -0.62 9.41
N VAL A 86 12.49 -0.65 8.57
CA VAL A 86 11.16 -0.07 8.87
C VAL A 86 10.00 -1.01 8.54
N GLY A 87 10.29 -2.21 8.04
CA GLY A 87 9.31 -3.25 7.71
C GLY A 87 9.62 -4.56 8.41
N SER A 88 9.05 -5.65 7.89
CA SER A 88 9.18 -7.00 8.42
C SER A 88 10.13 -7.86 7.58
N GLY A 89 11.09 -7.29 6.84
CA GLY A 89 11.77 -8.00 5.73
C GLY A 89 12.16 -9.46 5.95
N LEU A 90 12.83 -9.77 7.07
CA LEU A 90 13.24 -11.15 7.40
C LEU A 90 12.07 -12.02 7.90
N ASP A 91 11.10 -11.40 8.57
CA ASP A 91 9.95 -12.08 9.18
C ASP A 91 8.76 -12.22 8.22
N PHE A 92 8.71 -11.43 7.15
CA PHE A 92 7.64 -11.43 6.15
C PHE A 92 7.56 -12.77 5.41
N ALA A 93 8.69 -13.47 5.29
CA ALA A 93 8.80 -14.81 4.73
C ALA A 93 7.86 -15.84 5.39
N THR A 94 7.38 -15.57 6.61
CA THR A 94 6.37 -16.38 7.30
C THR A 94 4.96 -16.27 6.68
N ASN A 95 4.67 -15.16 6.00
CA ASN A 95 3.45 -14.96 5.23
C ASN A 95 3.63 -15.35 3.76
N PHE A 96 4.70 -14.84 3.12
CA PHE A 96 5.05 -15.10 1.72
C PHE A 96 6.56 -15.21 1.55
N ARG A 97 7.04 -16.32 1.00
CA ARG A 97 8.44 -16.45 0.59
C ARG A 97 8.75 -15.51 -0.57
N ASP A 98 9.98 -15.02 -0.65
CA ASP A 98 10.40 -14.02 -1.64
C ASP A 98 10.18 -14.47 -3.10
N ASP A 99 10.39 -15.76 -3.38
CA ASP A 99 10.16 -16.36 -4.70
C ASP A 99 8.69 -16.32 -5.13
N ALA A 100 7.76 -16.34 -4.18
CA ALA A 100 6.32 -16.15 -4.41
C ALA A 100 5.92 -14.67 -4.40
N ALA A 101 6.48 -13.85 -3.49
CA ALA A 101 6.10 -12.45 -3.32
C ALA A 101 6.53 -11.57 -4.51
N ALA A 102 7.77 -11.73 -4.97
CA ALA A 102 8.35 -10.89 -6.02
C ALA A 102 7.54 -10.87 -7.35
N PRO A 103 7.14 -12.03 -7.94
CA PRO A 103 6.35 -12.00 -9.18
C PRO A 103 4.95 -11.41 -8.97
N LEU A 104 4.31 -11.66 -7.83
CA LEU A 104 2.99 -11.09 -7.50
C LEU A 104 3.07 -9.57 -7.36
N LEU A 105 4.06 -9.06 -6.62
CA LEU A 105 4.26 -7.62 -6.46
C LEU A 105 4.55 -6.94 -7.80
N ARG A 106 5.36 -7.56 -8.65
CA ARG A 106 5.63 -7.03 -10.00
C ARG A 106 4.36 -6.96 -10.85
N SER A 107 3.48 -7.96 -10.75
CA SER A 107 2.18 -7.95 -11.42
C SER A 107 1.31 -6.79 -10.94
N VAL A 108 1.21 -6.57 -9.61
CA VAL A 108 0.48 -5.42 -9.04
C VAL A 108 1.06 -4.09 -9.50
N GLN A 109 2.38 -3.92 -9.43
CA GLN A 109 3.08 -2.71 -9.89
C GLN A 109 2.78 -2.39 -11.36
N TRP A 110 2.75 -3.41 -12.22
CA TRP A 110 2.39 -3.24 -13.62
C TRP A 110 0.94 -2.78 -13.80
N LYS A 111 0.01 -3.36 -13.03
CA LYS A 111 -1.40 -2.96 -13.05
C LYS A 111 -1.58 -1.51 -12.63
N ILE A 112 -1.05 -1.10 -11.47
CA ILE A 112 -1.21 0.29 -11.00
C ILE A 112 -0.60 1.30 -11.97
N ASN A 113 0.55 0.98 -12.58
CA ASN A 113 1.20 1.85 -13.56
C ASN A 113 0.34 2.06 -14.81
N ARG A 114 -0.37 1.01 -15.29
CA ARG A 114 -1.31 1.13 -16.41
C ARG A 114 -2.49 2.06 -16.13
N HIS A 115 -2.79 2.32 -14.86
CA HIS A 115 -3.81 3.28 -14.41
C HIS A 115 -3.23 4.68 -14.09
N GLY A 116 -1.97 4.94 -14.43
CA GLY A 116 -1.31 6.22 -14.19
C GLY A 116 -1.07 6.49 -12.70
N ILE A 117 -0.88 5.43 -11.90
CA ILE A 117 -0.57 5.53 -10.48
C ILE A 117 0.93 5.30 -10.32
N ASP A 118 1.64 6.31 -9.83
CA ASP A 118 3.07 6.25 -9.55
C ASP A 118 3.41 7.03 -8.26
N GLY A 119 4.70 7.09 -7.89
CA GLY A 119 5.14 7.72 -6.65
C GLY A 119 4.82 9.21 -6.52
N SER A 120 4.52 9.92 -7.61
CA SER A 120 4.18 11.35 -7.56
C SER A 120 2.89 11.59 -6.78
N VAL A 121 1.94 10.65 -6.79
CA VAL A 121 0.65 10.79 -6.09
C VAL A 121 0.79 10.72 -4.57
N LEU A 122 1.91 10.20 -4.04
CA LEU A 122 2.19 10.18 -2.61
C LEU A 122 2.68 11.53 -2.09
N SER A 123 3.11 12.43 -2.98
CA SER A 123 3.58 13.76 -2.60
C SER A 123 2.37 14.67 -2.34
N PRO A 124 2.35 15.41 -1.22
CA PRO A 124 1.27 16.37 -0.92
C PRO A 124 1.19 17.53 -1.94
N GLU A 125 2.17 17.68 -2.82
CA GLU A 125 2.16 18.65 -3.93
C GLU A 125 1.45 18.13 -5.20
N HIS A 126 0.97 16.88 -5.22
CA HIS A 126 0.23 16.34 -6.36
C HIS A 126 -1.15 16.99 -6.45
N THR A 127 -1.21 18.05 -7.24
CA THR A 127 -2.45 18.69 -7.65
C THR A 127 -2.90 17.98 -8.92
N ASP A 128 -4.08 17.35 -8.93
CA ASP A 128 -4.68 16.84 -10.18
C ASP A 128 -4.86 18.02 -11.15
N GLY A 129 -3.93 18.18 -12.11
CA GLY A 129 -4.03 19.23 -13.13
C GLY A 129 -2.71 19.58 -13.83
N GLN A 130 -2.73 19.41 -15.16
CA GLN A 130 -1.79 19.85 -16.21
C GLN A 130 -0.60 18.89 -16.44
N THR A 131 -0.48 18.24 -17.61
CA THR A 131 -0.57 18.80 -18.97
C THR A 131 -1.18 17.82 -19.96
#